data_AF-A0A8S3FPF6-F1
#
_entry.id   AF-A0A8S3FPF6-F1
#
_cell.length_a   1.000
_cell.length_b   1.000
_cell.length_c   1.000
_cell.angle_alpha   90.00
_cell.angle_beta   90.00
_cell.angle_gamma   90.00
#
_symmetry.space_group_name_H-M   'P 1'
#
loop_
_entity.id
_entity.type
_entity.pdbx_description
1 polymer ?
#
loop_
_entity_poly.entity_id
_entity_poly.type
_entity_poly.pdbx_seq_one_letter_code
_entity_poly.pdbx_strand_id
1 'polypeptide(L)'
;MSSASSSMSQAGKKISKSIKMNKPSAIIPASDRHTASLIFLHGLGDVGESWLEVFDMYNISKTARHVKFIFPTAPIRPITLNYGMTMTG
;
A
#
# COMPACT_ATOMS: atom_id res chain seq x y z
N MET A 1 -19.08 29.84 -53.43
CA MET A 1 -18.34 30.77 -52.55
C MET A 1 -18.72 30.38 -51.14
N SER A 2 -17.87 30.08 -50.18
CA SER A 2 -16.42 29.94 -50.07
C SER A 2 -16.20 29.33 -48.67
N SER A 3 -15.22 28.42 -48.53
CA SER A 3 -14.28 28.27 -47.40
C SER A 3 -14.76 28.50 -45.95
N ALA A 4 -14.42 27.70 -44.93
CA ALA A 4 -13.13 27.09 -44.70
C ALA A 4 -13.21 26.05 -43.57
N SER A 5 -12.30 25.09 -43.68
CA SER A 5 -11.83 24.16 -42.66
C SER A 5 -11.15 24.86 -41.47
N SER A 6 -10.95 24.07 -40.41
CA SER A 6 -9.87 24.14 -39.41
C SER A 6 -10.16 24.83 -38.06
N SER A 7 -10.12 24.04 -36.99
CA SER A 7 -9.00 24.11 -36.05
C SER A 7 -9.14 23.04 -34.96
N MET A 8 -8.21 22.10 -35.02
CA MET A 8 -7.93 21.09 -34.03
C MET A 8 -7.11 21.76 -32.91
N SER A 9 -7.59 21.71 -31.68
CA SER A 9 -6.76 21.97 -30.50
C SER A 9 -7.18 21.02 -29.39
N GLN A 10 -6.77 19.76 -29.52
CA GLN A 10 -6.80 18.83 -28.42
C GLN A 10 -5.70 19.26 -27.44
N ALA A 11 -6.11 20.01 -26.42
CA ALA A 11 -5.24 20.45 -25.35
C ALA A 11 -4.56 19.24 -24.72
N GLY A 12 -3.21 19.27 -24.70
CA GLY A 12 -2.37 18.22 -24.16
C GLY A 12 -2.78 17.85 -22.74
N LYS A 13 -3.36 16.67 -22.59
CA LYS A 13 -3.67 16.07 -21.29
C LYS A 13 -2.33 15.80 -20.61
N LYS A 14 -1.91 16.68 -19.70
CA LYS A 14 -0.80 16.39 -18.77
C LYS A 14 -1.19 15.15 -17.98
N ILE A 15 -0.66 14.00 -18.38
CA ILE A 15 -0.74 12.77 -17.60
C ILE A 15 0.20 12.97 -16.42
N SER A 16 -0.29 13.59 -15.34
CA SER A 16 0.34 13.44 -14.04
C SER A 16 0.19 11.96 -13.68
N LYS A 17 1.25 11.18 -13.91
CA LYS A 17 1.35 9.86 -13.31
C LYS A 17 1.28 10.10 -11.81
N SER A 18 0.12 9.86 -11.21
CA SER A 18 -0.07 9.93 -9.76
C SER A 18 0.96 8.98 -9.17
N ILE A 19 2.00 9.54 -8.57
CA ILE A 19 2.95 8.78 -7.77
C ILE A 19 2.07 8.24 -6.65
N LYS A 20 1.79 6.92 -6.69
CA LYS A 20 1.13 6.24 -5.58
C LYS A 20 2.01 6.47 -4.36
N MET A 21 1.57 7.35 -3.48
CA MET A 21 2.18 7.52 -2.16
C MET A 21 2.17 6.15 -1.51
N ASN A 22 3.35 5.57 -1.39
CA ASN A 22 3.57 4.38 -0.59
C ASN A 22 3.26 4.76 0.85
N LYS A 23 2.11 4.27 1.35
CA LYS A 23 1.76 4.42 2.75
C LYS A 23 2.93 3.86 3.58
N PRO A 24 3.49 4.62 4.54
CA PRO A 24 4.56 4.11 5.38
C PRO A 24 4.08 2.85 6.10
N SER A 25 4.94 1.84 6.18
CA SER A 25 4.59 0.57 6.83
C SER A 25 4.22 0.82 8.29
N ALA A 26 3.22 0.09 8.79
CA ALA A 26 2.95 0.04 10.22
C ALA A 26 4.09 -0.72 10.91
N ILE A 27 4.63 -0.18 12.00
CA ILE A 27 5.83 -0.71 12.66
C ILE A 27 5.60 -0.74 14.17
N ILE A 28 5.93 -1.87 14.79
CA ILE A 28 6.12 -1.97 16.24
C ILE A 28 7.63 -2.11 16.48
N PRO A 29 8.29 -1.13 17.12
CA PRO A 29 9.71 -1.25 17.43
C PRO A 29 9.97 -2.34 18.47
N ALA A 30 11.17 -2.93 18.42
CA ALA A 30 11.64 -3.75 19.53
C ALA A 30 11.75 -2.88 20.79
N SER A 31 11.24 -3.38 21.92
CA SER A 31 11.29 -2.68 23.21
C SER A 31 12.53 -3.03 24.04
N ASP A 32 13.19 -4.15 23.72
CA ASP A 32 14.50 -4.55 24.26
C ASP A 32 15.58 -4.50 23.17
N ARG A 33 16.79 -4.99 23.49
CA ARG A 33 17.87 -5.15 22.51
C ARG A 33 17.34 -5.89 21.28
N HIS A 34 17.33 -5.19 20.15
CA HIS A 34 16.85 -5.72 18.88
C HIS A 34 17.76 -6.85 18.40
N THR A 35 17.21 -8.06 18.25
CA THR A 35 17.95 -9.23 17.76
C THR A 35 17.28 -9.91 16.56
N ALA A 36 16.00 -9.58 16.29
CA ALA A 36 15.25 -10.16 15.17
C ALA A 36 14.22 -9.19 14.60
N SER A 37 13.84 -9.37 13.34
CA SER A 37 12.74 -8.63 12.73
C SER A 37 11.75 -9.60 12.09
N LEU A 38 10.46 -9.30 12.22
CA LEU A 38 9.37 -10.00 11.55
C LEU A 38 8.72 -9.06 10.55
N ILE A 39 8.67 -9.47 9.29
CA ILE A 39 7.95 -8.76 8.24
C ILE A 39 6.73 -9.61 7.88
N PHE A 40 5.53 -9.07 8.12
CA PHE A 40 4.28 -9.78 7.86
C PHE A 40 3.58 -9.18 6.65
N LEU A 41 3.34 -9.98 5.62
CA LEU A 41 2.62 -9.56 4.43
C LEU A 41 1.15 -9.97 4.55
N HIS A 42 0.25 -8.99 4.47
CA HIS A 42 -1.18 -9.23 4.57
C HIS A 42 -1.74 -9.94 3.31
N GLY A 43 -2.96 -10.46 3.41
CA GLY A 43 -3.67 -11.09 2.30
C GLY A 43 -4.25 -10.10 1.28
N LEU A 44 -4.76 -10.63 0.16
CA LEU A 44 -5.41 -9.84 -0.89
C LEU A 44 -6.56 -9.00 -0.32
N GLY A 45 -6.57 -7.69 -0.61
CA GLY A 45 -7.62 -6.76 -0.18
C GLY A 45 -7.48 -6.21 1.25
N ASP A 46 -6.47 -6.64 2.00
CA ASP A 46 -6.20 -6.19 3.37
C ASP A 46 -5.15 -5.05 3.43
N VAL A 47 -4.81 -4.55 4.61
CA VAL A 47 -3.77 -3.52 4.84
C VAL A 47 -2.83 -3.94 5.97
N GLY A 48 -1.62 -3.36 6.05
CA GLY A 48 -0.67 -3.69 7.11
C GLY A 48 -1.19 -3.33 8.52
N GLU A 49 -1.98 -2.27 8.65
CA GLU A 49 -2.47 -1.81 9.96
C GLU A 49 -3.41 -2.79 10.67
N SER A 50 -4.20 -3.59 9.94
CA SER A 50 -5.10 -4.57 10.56
C SER A 50 -4.32 -5.63 11.34
N TRP A 51 -3.13 -6.00 10.85
CA TRP A 51 -2.25 -6.97 11.53
C TRP A 51 -1.50 -6.38 12.71
N LEU A 52 -1.22 -5.08 12.71
CA LEU A 52 -0.70 -4.40 13.89
C LEU A 52 -1.70 -4.51 15.06
N GLU A 53 -2.99 -4.24 14.80
CA GLU A 53 -4.06 -4.35 15.80
C GLU A 53 -4.19 -5.79 16.33
N VAL A 54 -4.11 -6.79 15.45
CA VAL A 54 -4.10 -8.21 15.84
C VAL A 54 -2.91 -8.52 16.76
N PHE A 55 -1.71 -8.04 16.43
CA PHE A 55 -0.51 -8.28 17.26
C PHE A 55 -0.59 -7.61 18.63
N ASP A 56 -1.24 -6.44 18.72
CA ASP A 56 -1.48 -5.76 20.00
C ASP A 56 -2.54 -6.49 20.84
N MET A 57 -3.66 -6.89 20.22
CA MET A 57 -4.74 -7.64 20.87
C MET A 57 -4.26 -8.92 21.54
N TYR A 58 -3.33 -9.64 20.89
CA TYR A 58 -2.75 -10.87 21.43
C TYR A 58 -1.45 -10.65 22.24
N ASN A 59 -1.06 -9.40 22.51
CA ASN A 59 0.17 -9.05 23.24
C ASN A 59 1.44 -9.71 22.68
N ILE A 60 1.49 -9.94 21.37
CA ILE A 60 2.62 -10.63 20.71
C ILE A 60 3.91 -9.82 20.88
N SER A 61 3.82 -8.51 20.69
CA SER A 61 4.95 -7.58 20.85
C SER A 61 5.52 -7.55 22.27
N LYS A 62 4.67 -7.77 23.28
CA LYS A 62 5.08 -7.82 24.70
C LYS A 62 5.77 -9.13 25.05
N THR A 63 5.43 -10.22 24.37
CA THR A 63 6.07 -11.53 24.57
C THR A 63 7.41 -11.62 23.84
N ALA A 64 7.50 -11.02 22.65
CA ALA A 64 8.68 -11.03 21.80
C ALA A 64 9.37 -9.65 21.74
N ARG A 65 9.77 -9.12 22.91
CA ARG A 65 10.29 -7.75 23.09
C ARG A 65 11.53 -7.40 22.27
N HIS A 66 12.34 -8.40 21.91
CA HIS A 66 13.55 -8.26 21.10
C HIS A 66 13.27 -8.21 19.59
N VAL A 67 12.01 -8.37 19.18
CA VAL A 67 11.58 -8.42 17.78
C VAL A 67 11.00 -7.07 17.36
N LYS A 68 11.48 -6.56 16.22
CA LYS A 68 10.81 -5.47 15.49
C LYS A 68 9.78 -6.05 14.53
N PHE A 69 8.54 -5.59 14.58
CA PHE A 69 7.48 -6.03 13.67
C PHE A 69 7.22 -4.97 12.61
N ILE A 70 7.07 -5.41 11.35
CA ILE A 70 6.86 -4.54 10.20
C ILE A 70 5.69 -5.10 9.38
N PHE A 71 4.68 -4.27 9.15
CA PHE A 71 3.47 -4.61 8.42
C PHE A 71 3.33 -3.64 7.23
N PRO A 72 3.97 -3.94 6.09
CA PRO A 72 3.81 -3.14 4.88
C PRO A 72 2.40 -3.30 4.28
N THR A 73 1.89 -2.24 3.68
CA THR A 73 0.66 -2.27 2.88
C THR A 73 1.01 -2.40 1.41
N ALA A 74 0.49 -3.45 0.75
CA ALA A 74 0.67 -3.66 -0.68
C ALA A 74 0.09 -2.48 -1.48
N PRO A 75 0.68 -2.13 -2.64
CA PRO A 75 0.11 -1.09 -3.48
C PRO A 75 -1.29 -1.51 -3.93
N ILE A 76 -2.18 -0.53 -4.05
CA ILE A 76 -3.47 -0.74 -4.70
C ILE A 76 -3.21 -1.04 -6.18
N ARG A 77 -3.80 -2.06 -6.79
CA ARG A 77 -3.72 -2.33 -8.24
C ARG A 77 -4.91 -3.14 -8.75
N PRO A 78 -5.19 -3.13 -10.07
CA PRO A 78 -6.17 -4.05 -10.65
C PRO A 78 -5.71 -5.50 -10.48
N ILE A 79 -6.62 -6.37 -10.07
CA ILE A 79 -6.35 -7.79 -9.84
C ILE A 79 -7.12 -8.62 -10.87
N THR A 80 -6.41 -9.25 -11.79
CA THR A 80 -7.02 -10.01 -12.90
C THR A 80 -7.91 -11.15 -12.40
N LEU A 81 -7.48 -11.88 -11.36
CA LEU A 81 -8.28 -12.94 -10.73
C LEU A 81 -9.63 -12.43 -10.21
N ASN A 82 -9.68 -11.17 -9.79
CA ASN A 82 -10.87 -10.51 -9.27
C ASN A 82 -11.53 -9.62 -10.35
N TYR A 83 -11.55 -10.07 -11.60
CA TYR A 83 -12.20 -9.38 -12.72
C TYR A 83 -11.75 -7.92 -12.91
N GLY A 84 -10.49 -7.60 -12.58
CA GLY A 84 -9.93 -6.25 -12.69
C GLY A 84 -10.30 -5.31 -11.55
N MET A 85 -10.96 -5.79 -10.49
CA MET A 85 -11.21 -4.98 -9.29
C MET A 85 -9.90 -4.44 -8.71
N THR A 86 -9.93 -3.16 -8.33
CA THR A 86 -8.75 -2.46 -7.79
C THR A 86 -8.75 -2.53 -6.28
N MET A 87 -7.76 -3.22 -5.72
CA MET A 87 -7.58 -3.42 -4.28
C MET A 87 -6.11 -3.58 -3.93
N THR A 88 -5.77 -3.66 -2.66
CA THR A 88 -4.40 -3.94 -2.20
C THR A 88 -4.00 -5.36 -2.60
N GLY A 89 -2.85 -5.49 -3.26
CA GLY A 89 -2.32 -6.79 -3.68
C GLY A 89 -1.15 -6.69 -4.62
#